data_AF-B4G5A5-F1
#
_entry.id   AF-B4G5A5-F1
#
_cell.length_a   1.000
_cell.length_b   1.000
_cell.length_c   1.000
_cell.angle_alpha   90.00
_cell.angle_beta   90.00
_cell.angle_gamma   90.00
#
_symmetry.space_group_name_H-M   'P 1'
#
loop_
_entity.id
_entity.type
_entity.pdbx_description
1 polymer ?
#
loop_
_entity_poly.entity_id
_entity_poly.type
_entity_poly.pdbx_seq_one_letter_code
_entity_poly.pdbx_strand_id
1 'polypeptide(L)'
;MDPQPYHIVVFLLLYTLMLASFLRPQMNIVIAVDSQFFSANYAAVVGLTFRLNLFMVVAALPISILTVIALAKWNEATNHPTASRSFVSFVVGLYVALLLANFAANGVVMQNILGRFQHPPLASWLMYRDLLLSFLEYLVANIQSVFTRQSVQRPELVYVLH
;
A
#
# COMPACT_ATOMS: atom_id res chain seq x y z
N MET A 1 8.38 23.53 27.09
CA MET A 1 9.26 23.59 25.91
C MET A 1 8.36 23.37 24.71
N ASP A 2 8.21 24.36 23.84
CA ASP A 2 7.44 24.18 22.61
C ASP A 2 8.13 23.13 21.74
N PRO A 3 7.39 22.13 21.21
CA PRO A 3 7.98 21.15 20.32
C PRO A 3 8.49 21.87 19.08
N GLN A 4 9.80 21.82 18.82
CA GLN A 4 10.35 22.38 17.59
C GLN A 4 9.67 21.70 16.39
N PRO A 5 9.43 22.43 15.27
CA PRO A 5 8.60 21.96 14.16
C PRO A 5 9.04 20.60 13.59
N TYR A 6 10.32 20.25 13.70
CA TYR A 6 10.84 18.95 13.26
C TYR A 6 10.34 17.75 14.09
N HIS A 7 10.03 17.92 15.38
CA HIS A 7 9.49 16.84 16.22
C HIS A 7 8.11 16.41 15.73
N ILE A 8 7.30 17.40 15.33
CA ILE A 8 5.95 17.17 14.80
C ILE A 8 6.04 16.40 13.47
N VAL A 9 6.99 16.76 12.61
CA VAL A 9 7.21 16.07 11.33
C VAL A 9 7.60 14.60 11.53
N VAL A 10 8.56 14.32 12.43
CA VAL A 10 8.99 12.95 12.74
C VAL A 10 7.84 12.13 13.34
N PHE A 11 7.06 12.73 14.24
CA PHE A 11 5.88 12.10 14.82
C PHE A 11 4.84 11.74 13.74
N LEU A 12 4.48 12.70 12.88
CA LEU A 12 3.52 12.49 11.80
C LEU A 12 3.98 11.43 10.81
N LEU A 13 5.27 11.43 10.45
CA LEU A 13 5.86 10.44 9.56
C LEU A 13 5.77 9.02 10.16
N LEU A 14 6.21 8.84 11.40
CA LEU A 14 6.19 7.53 12.05
C LEU A 14 4.75 7.02 12.23
N TYR A 15 3.83 7.93 12.59
CA TYR A 15 2.43 7.58 12.78
C TYR A 15 1.73 7.20 11.47
N THR A 16 2.01 7.93 10.38
CA THR A 16 1.47 7.59 9.05
C THR A 16 2.03 6.27 8.52
N LEU A 17 3.33 5.99 8.72
CA LEU A 17 3.92 4.70 8.37
C LEU A 17 3.33 3.54 9.18
N MET A 18 3.12 3.75 10.48
CA MET A 18 2.44 2.78 11.34
C MET A 18 1.02 2.50 10.85
N LEU A 19 0.23 3.53 10.58
CA LEU A 19 -1.14 3.36 10.04
C LEU A 19 -1.13 2.63 8.69
N ALA A 20 -0.22 3.00 7.79
CA ALA A 20 -0.07 2.35 6.50
C ALA A 20 0.25 0.85 6.64
N SER A 21 1.05 0.47 7.64
CA SER A 21 1.39 -0.94 7.90
C SER A 21 0.20 -1.80 8.33
N PHE A 22 -0.87 -1.20 8.86
CA PHE A 22 -2.09 -1.91 9.24
C PHE A 22 -3.04 -2.16 8.07
N LEU A 23 -2.84 -1.42 6.97
CA LEU A 23 -3.67 -1.53 5.79
C LEU A 23 -3.17 -2.70 4.93
N ARG A 24 -4.02 -3.70 4.75
CA ARG A 24 -3.76 -4.77 3.78
C ARG A 24 -4.32 -4.35 2.42
N PRO A 25 -3.47 -4.15 1.40
CA PRO A 25 -3.95 -4.09 0.02
C PRO A 25 -4.59 -5.44 -0.34
N GLN A 26 -5.84 -5.39 -0.78
CA GLN A 26 -6.61 -6.51 -1.29
C GLN A 26 -6.86 -6.25 -2.77
N MET A 27 -6.09 -6.95 -3.60
CA MET A 27 -6.30 -7.01 -5.03
C MET A 27 -7.36 -8.07 -5.34
N ASN A 28 -8.41 -7.68 -6.06
CA ASN A 28 -9.42 -8.58 -6.59
C ASN A 28 -9.22 -8.71 -8.10
N ILE A 29 -9.17 -9.95 -8.59
CA ILE A 29 -9.06 -10.26 -10.02
C ILE A 29 -10.25 -11.15 -10.37
N VAL A 30 -11.15 -10.64 -11.19
CA VAL A 30 -12.30 -11.36 -11.72
C VAL A 30 -12.05 -11.64 -13.19
N ILE A 31 -12.23 -12.89 -13.61
CA ILE A 31 -12.01 -13.31 -15.00
C ILE A 31 -13.38 -13.59 -15.61
N ALA A 32 -13.78 -12.75 -16.55
CA ALA A 32 -14.98 -12.94 -17.35
C ALA A 32 -14.62 -13.77 -18.59
N VAL A 33 -15.40 -14.80 -18.87
CA VAL A 33 -15.29 -15.63 -20.06
C VAL A 33 -16.58 -15.48 -20.84
N ASP A 34 -16.53 -14.84 -22.00
CA ASP A 34 -17.64 -14.82 -22.94
C ASP A 34 -17.37 -15.86 -24.04
N SER A 35 -18.15 -16.95 -24.03
CA SER A 35 -18.04 -18.01 -25.03
C SER A 35 -19.15 -17.84 -26.07
N GLN A 36 -18.81 -17.25 -27.21
CA GLN A 36 -19.72 -17.21 -28.36
C GLN A 36 -19.26 -18.23 -29.38
N PHE A 37 -20.01 -19.33 -29.52
CA PHE A 37 -20.02 -20.44 -30.49
C PHE A 37 -18.72 -20.96 -31.15
N PHE A 38 -17.65 -20.18 -31.33
CA PHE A 38 -16.32 -20.59 -31.82
C PHE A 38 -15.13 -19.79 -31.25
N SER A 39 -15.34 -18.79 -30.38
CA SER A 39 -14.27 -18.01 -29.74
C SER A 39 -14.57 -17.80 -28.26
N ALA A 40 -13.59 -18.05 -27.39
CA ALA A 40 -13.64 -17.67 -25.99
C ALA A 40 -12.91 -16.33 -25.83
N ASN A 41 -13.64 -15.27 -25.49
CA ASN A 41 -13.05 -13.99 -25.13
C ASN A 41 -12.85 -13.97 -23.61
N TYR A 42 -11.61 -13.81 -23.19
CA TYR A 42 -11.23 -13.72 -21.79
C TYR A 42 -10.95 -12.25 -21.43
N ALA A 43 -11.55 -11.76 -20.35
CA ALA A 43 -11.28 -10.42 -19.83
C ALA A 43 -11.00 -10.50 -18.32
N ALA A 44 -9.90 -9.90 -17.87
CA ALA A 44 -9.60 -9.71 -16.45
C ALA A 44 -10.08 -8.34 -16.01
N VAL A 45 -11.01 -8.31 -15.06
CA VAL A 45 -11.37 -7.11 -14.30
C VAL A 45 -10.56 -7.12 -13.01
N VAL A 46 -9.71 -6.11 -12.83
CA VAL A 46 -8.81 -5.99 -11.69
C VAL A 46 -9.16 -4.76 -10.89
N GLY A 47 -9.36 -4.93 -9.59
CA GLY A 47 -9.64 -3.86 -8.64
C GLY A 47 -8.71 -3.93 -7.43
N LEU A 48 -8.32 -2.77 -6.90
CA LEU A 48 -7.54 -2.68 -5.68
C LEU A 48 -8.40 -2.04 -4.58
N THR A 49 -8.40 -2.67 -3.40
CA THR A 49 -9.06 -2.14 -2.20
C THR A 49 -8.13 -2.26 -1.01
N PHE A 50 -8.37 -1.52 0.06
CA PHE A 50 -7.67 -1.74 1.33
C PHE A 50 -8.64 -2.23 2.39
N ARG A 51 -8.21 -3.21 3.17
CA ARG A 51 -8.94 -3.69 4.32
C ARG A 51 -8.04 -3.71 5.55
N LEU A 52 -8.54 -3.17 6.65
CA LEU A 52 -7.93 -3.35 7.97
C LEU A 52 -7.95 -4.84 8.31
N ASN A 53 -6.77 -5.41 8.54
CA ASN A 53 -6.62 -6.83 8.80
C ASN A 53 -5.96 -7.03 10.17
N LEU A 54 -6.65 -7.75 11.07
CA LEU A 54 -6.15 -8.04 12.40
C LEU A 54 -4.78 -8.73 12.38
N PHE A 55 -4.53 -9.61 11.41
CA PHE A 55 -3.23 -10.27 11.25
C PHE A 55 -2.10 -9.28 10.89
N MET A 56 -2.39 -8.26 10.08
CA MET A 56 -1.43 -7.19 9.78
C MET A 56 -1.16 -6.35 11.03
N VAL A 57 -2.19 -6.03 11.80
CA VAL A 57 -2.06 -5.29 13.07
C VAL A 57 -1.16 -6.06 14.04
N VAL A 58 -1.39 -7.36 14.20
CA VAL A 58 -0.56 -8.22 15.08
C VAL A 58 0.87 -8.35 14.54
N ALA A 59 1.06 -8.50 13.23
CA ALA A 59 2.40 -8.58 12.62
C ALA A 59 3.18 -7.26 12.71
N ALA A 60 2.48 -6.12 12.64
CA ALA A 60 3.07 -4.80 12.78
C ALA A 60 3.28 -4.38 14.25
N LEU A 61 2.74 -5.13 15.21
CA LEU A 61 2.79 -4.81 16.63
C LEU A 61 4.23 -4.63 17.16
N PRO A 62 5.22 -5.48 16.82
CA PRO A 62 6.62 -5.25 17.21
C PRO A 62 7.18 -3.94 16.68
N ILE A 63 6.87 -3.57 15.42
CA ILE A 63 7.33 -2.32 14.79
C ILE A 63 6.63 -1.12 15.43
N SER A 64 5.36 -1.26 15.82
CA SER A 64 4.63 -0.23 16.57
C SER A 64 5.25 0.04 17.94
N ILE A 65 5.70 -0.99 18.66
CA ILE A 65 6.44 -0.84 19.92
C ILE A 65 7.77 -0.11 19.68
N LEU A 66 8.52 -0.50 18.64
CA LEU A 66 9.75 0.20 18.25
C LEU A 66 9.49 1.67 17.89
N THR A 67 8.32 1.98 17.36
CA THR A 67 7.90 3.35 17.04
C THR A 67 7.71 4.19 18.30
N VAL A 68 7.05 3.64 19.32
CA VAL A 68 6.90 4.30 20.63
C VAL A 68 8.26 4.49 21.29
N ILE A 69 9.14 3.49 21.24
CA ILE A 69 10.51 3.59 21.77
C ILE A 69 11.32 4.65 21.00
N ALA A 70 11.16 4.72 19.68
CA ALA A 70 11.85 5.70 18.85
C ALA A 70 11.40 7.12 19.18
N LEU A 71 10.10 7.32 19.39
CA LEU A 71 9.53 8.60 19.83
C LEU A 71 10.00 8.98 21.24
N ALA A 72 10.02 8.03 22.17
CA ALA A 72 10.52 8.28 23.52
C ALA A 72 12.00 8.68 23.50
N LYS A 73 12.85 7.93 22.80
CA LYS A 73 14.27 8.24 22.60
C LYS A 73 14.49 9.55 21.84
N TRP A 74 13.60 9.93 20.94
CA TRP A 74 13.64 11.21 20.24
C TRP A 74 13.37 12.38 21.17
N ASN A 75 12.45 12.20 22.11
CA ASN A 75 12.11 13.21 23.11
C ASN A 75 13.19 13.34 24.21
N GLU A 76 13.86 12.23 24.56
CA GLU A 76 15.01 12.19 25.48
C GLU A 76 16.34 12.63 24.83
N ALA A 77 16.37 12.85 23.51
CA ALA A 77 17.59 13.06 22.72
C ALA A 77 18.33 14.39 23.00
N THR A 78 17.92 15.15 24.01
CA THR A 78 18.60 16.37 24.47
C THR A 78 20.07 16.14 24.85
N ASN A 79 20.50 14.89 25.09
CA ASN A 79 21.89 14.55 25.47
C ASN A 79 22.73 13.83 24.38
N HIS A 80 22.14 13.05 23.45
CA HIS A 80 22.86 12.34 22.37
C HIS A 80 22.05 12.30 21.05
N PRO A 81 22.08 13.37 20.24
CA PRO A 81 21.18 13.54 19.10
C PRO A 81 21.45 12.57 17.93
N THR A 82 22.68 12.10 17.73
CA THR A 82 23.05 11.20 16.62
C THR A 82 22.53 9.77 16.80
N ALA A 83 22.57 9.23 18.02
CA ALA A 83 22.09 7.87 18.30
C ALA A 83 20.55 7.76 18.23
N SER A 84 19.84 8.84 18.57
CA SER A 84 18.38 8.89 18.45
C SER A 84 17.94 8.99 16.98
N ARG A 85 18.64 9.81 16.17
CA ARG A 85 18.42 9.91 14.72
C ARG A 85 18.61 8.56 14.01
N SER A 86 19.70 7.85 14.31
CA SER A 86 19.96 6.56 13.67
C SER A 86 18.90 5.51 14.01
N PHE A 87 18.39 5.51 15.24
CA PHE A 87 17.31 4.61 15.65
C PHE A 87 15.98 4.93 14.96
N VAL A 88 15.58 6.20 14.87
CA VAL A 88 14.39 6.62 14.12
C VAL A 88 14.52 6.21 12.64
N SER A 89 15.67 6.48 12.02
CA SER A 89 15.93 6.06 10.63
C SER A 89 15.85 4.55 10.45
N PHE A 90 16.33 3.76 11.41
CA PHE A 90 16.18 2.30 11.39
C PHE A 90 14.71 1.86 11.41
N VAL A 91 13.89 2.42 12.30
CA VAL A 91 12.45 2.10 12.38
C VAL A 91 11.73 2.49 11.09
N VAL A 92 12.04 3.66 10.53
CA VAL A 92 11.53 4.08 9.22
C VAL A 92 11.94 3.08 8.13
N GLY A 93 13.20 2.63 8.12
CA GLY A 93 13.68 1.62 7.19
C GLY A 93 12.91 0.31 7.27
N LEU A 94 12.56 -0.15 8.47
CA LEU A 94 11.72 -1.35 8.65
C LEU A 94 10.33 -1.18 8.05
N TYR A 95 9.69 -0.02 8.25
CA TYR A 95 8.38 0.25 7.64
C TYR A 95 8.46 0.28 6.13
N VAL A 96 9.47 0.95 5.56
CA VAL A 96 9.67 1.00 4.11
C VAL A 96 9.87 -0.42 3.55
N ALA A 97 10.70 -1.25 4.21
CA ALA A 97 10.91 -2.64 3.80
C ALA A 97 9.61 -3.45 3.83
N LEU A 98 8.79 -3.30 4.87
CA LEU A 98 7.50 -3.98 4.99
C LEU A 98 6.52 -3.57 3.89
N LEU A 99 6.44 -2.27 3.58
CA LEU A 99 5.59 -1.75 2.52
C LEU A 99 6.04 -2.24 1.14
N LEU A 100 7.35 -2.27 0.87
CA LEU A 100 7.92 -2.81 -0.36
C LEU A 100 7.65 -4.31 -0.49
N ALA A 101 7.78 -5.08 0.59
CA ALA A 101 7.47 -6.51 0.59
C ALA A 101 5.99 -6.77 0.26
N ASN A 102 5.07 -5.98 0.84
CA ASN A 102 3.64 -6.07 0.53
C ASN A 102 3.33 -5.69 -0.92
N PHE A 103 3.96 -4.64 -1.45
CA PHE A 103 3.84 -4.26 -2.86
C PHE A 103 4.33 -5.38 -3.78
N ALA A 104 5.50 -5.95 -3.48
CA ALA A 104 6.11 -7.00 -4.28
C ALA A 104 5.27 -8.28 -4.27
N ALA A 105 4.73 -8.65 -3.10
CA ALA A 105 3.87 -9.82 -2.97
C ALA A 105 2.63 -9.74 -3.88
N ASN A 106 1.95 -8.59 -3.94
CA ASN A 106 0.80 -8.41 -4.83
C ASN A 106 1.19 -8.43 -6.31
N GLY A 107 2.31 -7.80 -6.68
CA GLY A 107 2.81 -7.84 -8.06
C GLY A 107 3.17 -9.26 -8.52
N VAL A 108 3.77 -10.06 -7.63
CA VAL A 108 4.05 -11.48 -7.89
C VAL A 108 2.76 -12.30 -8.02
N VAL A 109 1.73 -12.03 -7.20
CA VAL A 109 0.42 -12.68 -7.35
C VAL A 109 -0.23 -12.34 -8.70
N MET A 110 -0.19 -11.06 -9.10
CA MET A 110 -0.68 -10.62 -10.41
C MET A 110 0.04 -11.34 -11.54
N GLN A 111 1.38 -11.38 -11.49
CA GLN A 111 2.20 -12.10 -12.45
C GLN A 111 1.87 -13.60 -12.51
N ASN A 112 1.68 -14.25 -11.36
CA ASN A 112 1.35 -15.68 -11.32
C ASN A 112 -0.05 -15.99 -11.90
N ILE A 113 -1.02 -15.10 -11.69
CA ILE A 113 -2.38 -15.28 -12.23
C ILE A 113 -2.39 -15.01 -13.74
N LEU A 114 -1.84 -13.88 -14.18
CA LEU A 114 -1.78 -13.51 -15.59
C LEU A 114 -0.86 -14.41 -16.42
N GLY A 115 0.19 -14.95 -15.80
CA GLY A 115 1.08 -15.93 -16.45
C GLY A 115 0.36 -17.20 -16.90
N ARG A 116 -0.78 -17.55 -16.28
CA ARG A 116 -1.64 -18.66 -16.74
C ARG A 116 -2.32 -18.37 -18.09
N PHE A 117 -2.43 -17.10 -18.46
CA PHE A 117 -2.94 -16.60 -19.73
C PHE A 117 -1.81 -16.13 -20.65
N GLN A 118 -0.62 -16.72 -20.49
CA GLN A 118 0.56 -16.44 -21.32
C GLN A 118 1.01 -14.97 -21.36
N HIS A 119 0.55 -14.12 -20.44
CA HIS A 119 1.01 -12.75 -20.36
C HIS A 119 2.47 -12.68 -19.89
N PRO A 120 3.32 -11.86 -20.52
CA PRO A 120 4.70 -11.73 -20.09
C PRO A 120 4.78 -11.06 -18.71
N PRO A 121 5.80 -11.41 -17.89
CA PRO A 121 5.98 -10.84 -16.56
C PRO A 121 5.95 -9.31 -16.55
N LEU A 122 6.68 -8.68 -17.47
CA LEU A 122 6.76 -7.22 -17.56
C LEU A 122 5.40 -6.56 -17.80
N ALA A 123 4.54 -7.15 -18.64
CA ALA A 123 3.19 -6.62 -18.86
C ALA A 123 2.34 -6.72 -17.60
N SER A 124 2.47 -7.81 -16.82
CA SER A 124 1.74 -7.97 -15.56
C SER A 124 2.11 -6.89 -14.52
N TRP A 125 3.40 -6.54 -14.45
CA TRP A 125 3.87 -5.46 -13.58
C TRP A 125 3.45 -4.07 -14.06
N LEU A 126 3.40 -3.84 -15.37
CA LEU A 126 2.86 -2.59 -15.93
C LEU A 126 1.37 -2.44 -15.64
N MET A 127 0.58 -3.51 -15.80
CA MET A 127 -0.85 -3.52 -15.42
C MET A 127 -1.02 -3.27 -13.92
N TYR A 128 -0.18 -3.88 -13.07
CA TYR A 128 -0.21 -3.62 -11.63
C TYR A 128 0.15 -2.17 -11.28
N ARG A 129 1.12 -1.56 -11.98
CA ARG A 129 1.46 -0.15 -11.84
C ARG A 129 0.27 0.74 -12.21
N ASP A 130 -0.37 0.49 -13.35
CA ASP A 130 -1.49 1.29 -13.83
C ASP A 130 -2.68 1.19 -12.85
N LEU A 131 -2.94 -0.01 -12.30
CA LEU A 131 -3.91 -0.22 -11.23
C LEU A 131 -3.62 0.61 -9.98
N LEU A 132 -2.35 0.69 -9.57
CA LEU A 132 -1.96 1.49 -8.42
C LEU A 132 -2.12 2.98 -8.68
N LEU A 133 -1.80 3.46 -9.88
CA LEU A 133 -2.01 4.86 -10.26
C LEU A 133 -3.48 5.22 -10.23
N SER A 134 -4.35 4.44 -10.86
CA SER A 134 -5.81 4.65 -10.81
C SER A 134 -6.35 4.57 -9.38
N PHE A 135 -5.75 3.73 -8.53
CA PHE A 135 -6.11 3.67 -7.12
C PHE A 135 -5.68 4.91 -6.33
N LEU A 136 -4.50 5.46 -6.59
CA LEU A 136 -4.04 6.70 -5.97
C LEU A 136 -4.92 7.87 -6.38
N GLU A 137 -5.28 7.97 -7.66
CA GLU A 137 -6.23 8.96 -8.17
C GLU A 137 -7.58 8.84 -7.48
N TYR A 138 -8.08 7.61 -7.31
CA TYR A 138 -9.30 7.35 -6.55
C TYR A 138 -9.20 7.80 -5.09
N LEU A 139 -8.09 7.55 -4.40
CA LEU A 139 -7.91 8.01 -3.02
C LEU A 139 -7.96 9.53 -2.92
N VAL A 140 -7.27 10.23 -3.83
CA VAL A 140 -7.30 11.70 -3.88
C VAL A 140 -8.72 12.21 -4.14
N ALA A 141 -9.42 11.62 -5.12
CA ALA A 141 -10.80 11.96 -5.43
C ALA A 141 -11.75 11.67 -4.26
N ASN A 142 -11.52 10.59 -3.52
CA ASN A 142 -12.33 10.22 -2.35
C ASN A 142 -12.10 11.18 -1.17
N ILE A 143 -10.86 11.64 -0.94
CA ILE A 143 -10.60 12.70 0.03
C ILE A 143 -11.32 13.99 -0.38
N GLN A 144 -11.27 14.36 -1.65
CA GLN A 144 -11.99 15.53 -2.17
C GLN A 144 -13.50 15.39 -2.04
N SER A 145 -14.03 14.18 -2.24
CA SER A 145 -15.46 13.94 -2.17
C SER A 145 -16.06 14.05 -0.78
N VAL A 146 -15.26 13.86 0.27
CA VAL A 146 -15.68 14.20 1.65
C VAL A 146 -16.06 15.68 1.75
N PHE A 147 -15.38 16.55 1.00
CA PHE A 147 -15.68 17.99 0.97
C PHE A 147 -16.76 18.34 -0.06
N THR A 148 -16.79 17.69 -1.23
CA THR A 148 -17.72 18.02 -2.32
C THR A 148 -19.04 17.23 -2.29
N ARG A 149 -19.19 16.23 -1.41
CA ARG A 149 -20.34 15.31 -1.28
C ARG A 149 -20.67 14.52 -2.56
N GLN A 150 -19.74 14.39 -3.49
CA GLN A 150 -19.94 13.64 -4.74
C GLN A 150 -19.59 12.15 -4.56
N SER A 151 -20.36 11.25 -5.16
CA SER A 151 -20.02 9.82 -5.10
C SER A 151 -18.86 9.50 -6.05
N VAL A 152 -17.78 8.90 -5.55
CA VAL A 152 -16.62 8.48 -6.36
C VAL A 152 -16.72 6.97 -6.60
N GLN A 153 -16.71 6.56 -7.87
CA GLN A 153 -16.71 5.14 -8.24
C GLN A 153 -15.32 4.53 -8.01
N ARG A 154 -15.29 3.25 -7.63
CA ARG A 154 -14.04 2.51 -7.43
C ARG A 154 -13.37 2.26 -8.78
N PRO A 155 -12.03 2.35 -8.86
CA PRO A 155 -11.32 2.06 -10.08
C PRO A 155 -11.32 0.56 -10.34
N GLU A 156 -11.83 0.18 -11.50
CA GLU A 156 -11.75 -1.18 -12.04
C GLU A 156 -11.07 -1.06 -13.41
N LEU A 157 -10.00 -1.83 -13.61
CA LEU A 157 -9.30 -1.89 -14.89
C LEU A 157 -9.66 -3.20 -15.58
N VAL A 158 -10.10 -3.10 -16.82
CA VAL A 158 -10.46 -4.25 -17.65
C VAL A 158 -9.33 -4.49 -18.65
N TYR A 159 -8.74 -5.68 -18.60
CA TYR A 159 -7.68 -6.12 -19.50
C TYR A 159 -8.18 -7.29 -20.33
N VAL A 160 -8.01 -7.20 -21.66
CA VAL A 160 -8.27 -8.33 -22.56
C VAL A 160 -7.13 -9.34 -22.40
N LEU A 161 -7.49 -10.58 -22.11
CA LEU A 161 -6.58 -11.70 -21.98
C LEU A 161 -6.55 -12.49 -23.30
N HIS A 162 -5.38 -13.06 -23.62
CA HIS A 162 -5.18 -13.90 -24.80
C HIS A 162 -5.14 -15.38 -24.43
#